data_AF-A0A934AXM5-F1
#
_entry.id   AF-A0A934AXM5-F1
#
_cell.length_a   1.000
_cell.length_b   1.000
_cell.length_c   1.000
_cell.angle_alpha   90.00
_cell.angle_beta   90.00
_cell.angle_gamma   90.00
#
_symmetry.space_group_name_H-M   'P 1'
#
loop_
_entity.id
_entity.type
_entity.pdbx_description
1 polymer ?
#
loop_
_entity_poly.entity_id
_entity_poly.type
_entity_poly.pdbx_seq_one_letter_code
_entity_poly.pdbx_strand_id
1 'polypeptide(L)'
;AQKSQWFGALERHGVMVSADDIPRNALPRWIAARLKRQKQTADEATLEFLADRCEGNLLAAFQEIQKLELLFPAGELSFDQVKDAVMDVARYDIFKLSEAMLSGNAVRFSRILDGLRAEGTATVLVLWAISEDIRTLGKVLQAMQRGVDLGNAMRDMRVRKDRQGLVENAARRLKFPFIERAMQQAARLDKTIKGLRQGDVWDELLQLGLRFAK
;
A
#
# COMPACT_ATOMS: atom_id res chain seq x y z
N ALA A 1 -8.97 19.58 -14.67
CA ALA A 1 -8.13 20.80 -14.75
C ALA A 1 -7.50 20.98 -16.13
N GLN A 2 -6.84 19.98 -16.72
CA GLN A 2 -6.14 20.11 -18.01
C GLN A 2 -7.00 20.57 -19.21
N LYS A 3 -8.32 20.30 -19.22
CA LYS A 3 -9.24 20.76 -20.27
C LYS A 3 -9.76 22.20 -20.11
N SER A 4 -9.26 22.94 -19.13
CA SER A 4 -9.73 24.30 -18.84
C SER A 4 -9.00 25.35 -19.68
N GLN A 5 -9.66 26.47 -19.97
CA GLN A 5 -9.06 27.57 -20.73
C GLN A 5 -7.79 28.15 -20.09
N TRP A 6 -7.74 28.25 -18.76
CA TRP A 6 -6.57 28.78 -18.05
C TRP A 6 -5.35 27.85 -18.19
N PHE A 7 -5.57 26.53 -18.16
CA PHE A 7 -4.50 25.56 -18.32
C PHE A 7 -3.90 25.64 -19.74
N GLY A 8 -4.75 25.69 -20.77
CA GLY A 8 -4.30 25.83 -22.15
C GLY A 8 -3.66 27.18 -22.47
N ALA A 9 -3.90 28.23 -21.69
CA ALA A 9 -3.18 29.49 -21.80
C ALA A 9 -1.74 29.36 -21.25
N LEU A 10 -1.57 28.69 -20.11
CA LEU A 10 -0.25 28.45 -19.51
C LEU A 10 0.58 27.44 -20.31
N GLU A 11 -0.04 26.36 -20.82
CA GLU A 11 0.65 25.35 -21.64
C GLU A 11 1.26 25.94 -22.93
N ARG A 12 0.59 26.94 -23.53
CA ARG A 12 1.09 27.61 -24.75
C ARG A 12 2.29 28.52 -24.50
N HIS A 13 2.47 29.02 -23.28
CA HIS A 13 3.50 30.01 -22.95
C HIS A 13 4.50 29.53 -21.88
N GLY A 14 4.37 28.30 -21.41
CA GLY A 14 5.18 27.72 -20.34
C GLY A 14 5.68 26.31 -20.68
N VAL A 15 6.50 25.76 -19.80
CA VAL A 15 6.95 24.36 -19.88
C VAL A 15 6.15 23.53 -18.90
N MET A 16 5.42 22.54 -19.40
CA MET A 16 4.73 21.57 -18.56
C MET A 16 5.66 20.39 -18.26
N VAL A 17 5.86 20.11 -16.98
CA VAL A 17 6.54 18.89 -16.52
C VAL A 17 5.52 18.04 -15.75
N SER A 18 5.19 16.87 -16.28
CA SER A 18 4.35 15.91 -15.57
C SER A 18 5.19 15.09 -14.61
N ALA A 19 4.78 15.04 -13.34
CA ALA A 19 5.39 14.22 -12.30
C ALA A 19 4.42 13.09 -11.92
N ASP A 20 4.13 12.22 -12.88
CA ASP A 20 3.25 11.07 -12.68
C ASP A 20 3.91 10.00 -11.81
N ASP A 21 3.08 9.25 -11.08
CA ASP A 21 3.53 8.10 -10.31
C ASP A 21 4.10 7.01 -11.22
N ILE A 22 5.14 6.32 -10.72
CA ILE A 22 5.77 5.23 -11.45
C ILE A 22 5.18 3.91 -10.95
N PRO A 23 4.42 3.19 -11.79
CA PRO A 23 3.84 1.92 -11.38
C PRO A 23 4.95 0.87 -11.17
N ARG A 24 4.68 -0.12 -10.32
CA ARG A 24 5.66 -1.15 -9.94
C ARG A 24 6.28 -1.89 -11.13
N ASN A 25 5.53 -2.13 -12.21
CA ASN A 25 6.05 -2.76 -13.43
C ASN A 25 7.05 -1.89 -14.21
N ALA A 26 7.01 -0.56 -14.04
CA ALA A 26 7.96 0.37 -14.65
C ALA A 26 9.15 0.71 -13.72
N LEU A 27 9.03 0.36 -12.43
CA LEU A 27 10.00 0.73 -11.39
C LEU A 27 11.40 0.13 -11.61
N PRO A 28 11.59 -1.16 -11.95
CA PRO A 28 12.92 -1.73 -12.23
C PRO A 28 13.66 -0.95 -13.32
N ARG A 29 12.96 -0.61 -14.41
CA ARG A 29 13.52 0.18 -15.52
C ARG A 29 13.92 1.58 -15.08
N TRP A 30 13.12 2.22 -14.23
CA TRP A 30 13.44 3.53 -13.70
C TRP A 30 14.66 3.51 -12.77
N ILE A 31 14.80 2.45 -11.95
CA ILE A 31 15.96 2.23 -11.08
C ILE A 31 17.21 2.04 -11.94
N ALA A 32 17.16 1.17 -12.95
CA ALA A 32 18.26 0.92 -13.87
C ALA A 32 18.75 2.20 -14.57
N ALA A 33 17.81 3.06 -15.00
CA ALA A 33 18.15 4.33 -15.63
C ALA A 33 18.91 5.28 -14.70
N ARG A 34 18.66 5.22 -13.39
CA ARG A 34 19.35 6.04 -12.38
C ARG A 34 20.69 5.46 -11.97
N LEU A 35 20.79 4.14 -11.75
CA LEU A 35 22.07 3.46 -11.55
C LEU A 35 23.04 3.78 -12.69
N LYS A 36 22.56 3.77 -13.94
CA LYS A 36 23.37 4.11 -15.10
C LYS A 36 23.95 5.54 -15.06
N ARG A 37 23.23 6.51 -14.46
CA ARG A 37 23.72 7.90 -14.32
C ARG A 37 24.91 8.00 -13.37
N GLN A 38 24.95 7.15 -12.34
CA GLN A 38 26.09 7.00 -11.42
C GLN A 38 27.08 5.90 -11.87
N LYS A 39 27.04 5.51 -13.16
CA LYS A 39 27.93 4.50 -13.77
C LYS A 39 27.88 3.12 -13.08
N GLN A 40 26.74 2.77 -12.51
CA GLN A 40 26.47 1.45 -11.96
C GLN A 40 25.40 0.72 -12.78
N THR A 41 25.44 -0.60 -12.74
CA THR A 41 24.43 -1.49 -13.34
C THR A 41 24.10 -2.62 -12.37
N ALA A 42 23.00 -3.33 -12.60
CA ALA A 42 22.63 -4.52 -11.85
C ALA A 42 21.83 -5.45 -12.77
N ASP A 43 21.81 -6.73 -12.47
CA ASP A 43 21.01 -7.71 -13.21
C ASP A 43 19.50 -7.52 -12.94
N GLU A 44 18.68 -8.18 -13.76
CA GLU A 44 17.21 -8.05 -13.69
C GLU A 44 16.65 -8.46 -12.32
N ALA A 45 17.18 -9.55 -11.75
CA ALA A 45 16.74 -10.04 -10.44
C ALA A 45 17.04 -9.02 -9.32
N THR A 46 18.20 -8.37 -9.35
CA THR A 46 18.57 -7.33 -8.38
C THR A 46 17.72 -6.07 -8.55
N LEU A 47 17.41 -5.69 -9.80
CA LEU A 47 16.54 -4.54 -10.08
C LEU A 47 15.10 -4.79 -9.61
N GLU A 48 14.58 -6.00 -9.79
CA GLU A 48 13.28 -6.42 -9.26
C GLU A 48 13.27 -6.41 -7.73
N PHE A 49 14.34 -6.89 -7.10
CA PHE A 49 14.50 -6.81 -5.64
C PHE A 49 14.49 -5.36 -5.14
N LEU A 50 15.24 -4.46 -5.77
CA LEU A 50 15.23 -3.03 -5.44
C LEU A 50 13.84 -2.41 -5.62
N ALA A 51 13.14 -2.79 -6.70
CA ALA A 51 11.79 -2.31 -6.96
C ALA A 51 10.81 -2.76 -5.89
N ASP A 52 10.90 -4.00 -5.41
CA ASP A 52 10.09 -4.50 -4.29
C ASP A 52 10.39 -3.75 -3.00
N ARG A 53 11.67 -3.54 -2.68
CA ARG A 53 12.13 -2.84 -1.47
C ARG A 53 11.88 -1.33 -1.48
N CYS A 54 11.47 -0.74 -2.60
CA CYS A 54 11.21 0.70 -2.69
C CYS A 54 9.84 1.02 -3.28
N GLU A 55 8.97 0.02 -3.46
CA GLU A 55 7.69 0.18 -4.14
C GLU A 55 6.81 1.23 -3.42
N GLY A 56 6.33 2.23 -4.16
CA GLY A 56 5.50 3.30 -3.61
C GLY A 56 6.29 4.37 -2.85
N ASN A 57 7.62 4.31 -2.85
CA ASN A 57 8.49 5.30 -2.22
C ASN A 57 9.64 5.72 -3.15
N LEU A 58 9.34 6.51 -4.19
CA LEU A 58 10.36 6.96 -5.15
C LEU A 58 11.46 7.82 -4.51
N LEU A 59 11.16 8.49 -3.39
CA LEU A 59 12.16 9.22 -2.62
C LEU A 59 13.13 8.26 -1.93
N ALA A 60 12.63 7.22 -1.25
CA ALA A 60 13.51 6.20 -0.67
C ALA A 60 14.28 5.45 -1.76
N ALA A 61 13.63 5.07 -2.87
CA ALA A 61 14.31 4.46 -4.01
C ALA A 61 15.49 5.32 -4.49
N PHE A 62 15.29 6.64 -4.56
CA PHE A 62 16.37 7.57 -4.90
C PHE A 62 17.50 7.58 -3.87
N GLN A 63 17.17 7.61 -2.58
CA GLN A 63 18.15 7.60 -1.49
C GLN A 63 18.96 6.30 -1.45
N GLU A 64 18.30 5.15 -1.64
CA GLU A 64 18.94 3.84 -1.72
C GLU A 64 19.89 3.75 -2.92
N ILE A 65 19.48 4.25 -4.08
CA ILE A 65 20.35 4.35 -5.27
C ILE A 65 21.58 5.22 -4.98
N GLN A 66 21.40 6.39 -4.37
CA GLN A 66 22.52 7.27 -4.01
C GLN A 66 23.44 6.65 -2.95
N LYS A 67 22.89 5.88 -2.01
CA LYS A 67 23.68 5.14 -1.03
C LYS A 67 24.56 4.09 -1.70
N LEU A 68 24.06 3.37 -2.72
CA LEU A 68 24.85 2.41 -3.48
C LEU A 68 26.03 3.06 -4.21
N GLU A 69 25.89 4.31 -4.67
CA GLU A 69 27.00 5.08 -5.26
C GLU A 69 28.11 5.38 -4.24
N LEU A 70 27.74 5.62 -2.98
CA LEU A 70 28.70 5.91 -1.91
C LEU A 70 29.38 4.65 -1.37
N LEU A 71 28.69 3.50 -1.41
CA LEU A 71 29.18 2.24 -0.84
C LEU A 71 30.02 1.42 -1.83
N PHE A 72 29.72 1.51 -3.12
CA PHE A 72 30.34 0.66 -4.14
C PHE A 72 30.89 1.49 -5.31
N PRO A 73 32.00 1.04 -5.93
CA PRO A 73 32.55 1.71 -7.10
C PRO A 73 31.60 1.61 -8.31
N ALA A 74 31.95 2.35 -9.38
CA ALA A 74 31.30 2.18 -10.68
C ALA A 74 31.46 0.73 -11.20
N GLY A 75 30.43 0.22 -11.87
CA GLY A 75 30.40 -1.16 -12.37
C GLY A 75 29.10 -1.89 -12.05
N GLU A 76 29.11 -3.21 -12.24
CA GLU A 76 27.97 -4.05 -11.94
C GLU A 76 27.91 -4.37 -10.45
N LEU A 77 26.76 -4.07 -9.83
CA LEU A 77 26.44 -4.39 -8.44
C LEU A 77 25.94 -5.83 -8.38
N SER A 78 26.51 -6.63 -7.46
CA SER A 78 26.01 -7.97 -7.21
C SER A 78 24.72 -7.94 -6.39
N PHE A 79 23.92 -8.99 -6.51
CA PHE A 79 22.72 -9.15 -5.71
C PHE A 79 22.98 -9.04 -4.20
N ASP A 80 24.05 -9.68 -3.70
CA ASP A 80 24.40 -9.66 -2.28
C ASP A 80 24.82 -8.27 -1.80
N GLN A 81 25.61 -7.53 -2.60
CA GLN A 81 25.97 -6.14 -2.30
C GLN A 81 24.75 -5.26 -2.13
N VAL A 82 23.78 -5.40 -3.03
CA VAL A 82 22.53 -4.63 -2.99
C VAL A 82 21.66 -5.09 -1.82
N LYS A 83 21.50 -6.39 -1.62
CA LYS A 83 20.69 -6.96 -0.54
C LYS A 83 21.17 -6.53 0.84
N ASP A 84 22.48 -6.49 1.06
CA ASP A 84 23.06 -6.13 2.36
C ASP A 84 23.06 -4.62 2.59
N ALA A 85 23.21 -3.83 1.52
CA ALA A 85 23.20 -2.37 1.60
C ALA A 85 21.79 -1.79 1.71
N VAL A 86 20.79 -2.42 1.07
CA VAL A 86 19.45 -1.87 0.92
C VAL A 86 18.53 -2.36 2.03
N MET A 87 18.06 -1.42 2.83
CA MET A 87 17.05 -1.69 3.84
C MET A 87 15.69 -1.86 3.16
N ASP A 88 14.76 -2.53 3.84
CA ASP A 88 13.38 -2.49 3.41
C ASP A 88 12.81 -1.10 3.68
N VAL A 89 12.85 -0.24 2.66
CA VAL A 89 12.31 1.12 2.72
C VAL A 89 11.08 1.24 1.82
N ALA A 90 10.47 0.09 1.51
CA ALA A 90 9.20 0.05 0.84
C ALA A 90 8.30 0.83 1.77
N ARG A 91 7.61 1.85 1.25
CA ARG A 91 6.54 2.41 2.05
C ARG A 91 5.55 1.27 2.15
N TYR A 92 5.56 0.58 3.29
CA TYR A 92 4.48 -0.29 3.70
C TYR A 92 3.31 0.64 3.89
N ASP A 93 2.69 0.95 2.76
CA ASP A 93 1.63 1.90 2.73
C ASP A 93 0.51 1.24 3.52
N ILE A 94 0.00 1.95 4.50
CA ILE A 94 -1.21 1.55 5.20
C ILE A 94 -2.31 1.19 4.17
N PHE A 95 -2.27 1.77 2.96
CA PHE A 95 -3.07 1.36 1.81
C PHE A 95 -2.76 -0.07 1.30
N LYS A 96 -1.49 -0.48 1.16
CA LYS A 96 -1.11 -1.86 0.79
C LYS A 96 -1.51 -2.89 1.85
N LEU A 97 -1.45 -2.54 3.14
CA LEU A 97 -1.96 -3.40 4.21
C LEU A 97 -3.44 -3.69 4.01
N SER A 98 -4.20 -2.64 3.68
CA SER A 98 -5.62 -2.77 3.39
C SER A 98 -5.90 -3.58 2.12
N GLU A 99 -5.11 -3.40 1.05
CA GLU A 99 -5.23 -4.23 -0.16
C GLU A 99 -5.00 -5.71 0.12
N ALA A 100 -3.97 -6.03 0.93
CA ALA A 100 -3.69 -7.39 1.36
C ALA A 100 -4.85 -7.98 2.20
N MET A 101 -5.48 -7.16 3.06
CA MET A 101 -6.66 -7.57 3.82
C MET A 101 -7.86 -7.84 2.92
N LEU A 102 -8.21 -6.92 2.02
CA LEU A 102 -9.37 -7.05 1.13
C LEU A 102 -9.23 -8.22 0.15
N SER A 103 -8.02 -8.41 -0.40
CA SER A 103 -7.69 -9.56 -1.25
C SER A 103 -7.68 -10.91 -0.50
N GLY A 104 -7.65 -10.89 0.84
CA GLY A 104 -7.59 -12.10 1.66
C GLY A 104 -6.20 -12.75 1.69
N ASN A 105 -5.13 -12.03 1.32
CA ASN A 105 -3.78 -12.57 1.33
C ASN A 105 -3.15 -12.45 2.73
N ALA A 106 -3.34 -13.46 3.57
CA ALA A 106 -2.82 -13.51 4.95
C ALA A 106 -1.30 -13.32 5.03
N VAL A 107 -0.54 -14.00 4.15
CA VAL A 107 0.93 -13.96 4.17
C VAL A 107 1.42 -12.54 3.87
N ARG A 108 0.85 -11.90 2.84
CA ARG A 108 1.18 -10.52 2.50
C ARG A 108 0.74 -9.56 3.59
N PHE A 109 -0.45 -9.74 4.17
CA PHE A 109 -0.94 -8.90 5.26
C PHE A 109 0.01 -8.94 6.47
N SER A 110 0.40 -10.14 6.92
CA SER A 110 1.33 -10.32 8.05
C SER A 110 2.67 -9.63 7.80
N ARG A 111 3.28 -9.85 6.63
CA ARG A 111 4.56 -9.22 6.27
C ARG A 111 4.50 -7.69 6.28
N ILE A 112 3.44 -7.13 5.72
CA ILE A 112 3.25 -5.67 5.70
C ILE A 112 3.05 -5.15 7.12
N LEU A 113 2.28 -5.85 7.96
CA LEU A 113 2.06 -5.45 9.35
C LEU A 113 3.36 -5.50 10.17
N ASP A 114 4.20 -6.52 9.97
CA ASP A 114 5.51 -6.65 10.60
C ASP A 114 6.45 -5.51 10.18
N GLY A 115 6.43 -5.13 8.90
CA GLY A 115 7.15 -3.96 8.38
C GLY A 115 6.70 -2.66 9.05
N LEU A 116 5.39 -2.42 9.11
CA LEU A 116 4.81 -1.26 9.80
C LEU A 116 5.18 -1.19 11.29
N ARG A 117 5.26 -2.35 11.95
CA ARG A 117 5.72 -2.48 13.35
C ARG A 117 7.19 -2.13 13.49
N ALA A 118 8.04 -2.67 12.62
CA ALA A 118 9.48 -2.40 12.63
C ALA A 118 9.80 -0.92 12.37
N GLU A 119 9.01 -0.28 11.51
CA GLU A 119 9.11 1.16 11.22
C GLU A 119 8.58 2.06 12.35
N GLY A 120 7.95 1.49 13.39
CA GLY A 120 7.36 2.25 14.48
C GLY A 120 6.13 3.06 14.04
N THR A 121 5.41 2.63 13.01
CA THR A 121 4.21 3.32 12.53
C THR A 121 3.18 3.42 13.66
N ALA A 122 2.56 4.60 13.80
CA ALA A 122 1.52 4.82 14.79
C ALA A 122 0.35 3.85 14.60
N THR A 123 0.09 3.00 15.58
CA THR A 123 -0.95 1.95 15.55
C THR A 123 -2.36 2.51 15.34
N VAL A 124 -2.62 3.74 15.76
CA VAL A 124 -3.87 4.48 15.48
C VAL A 124 -4.12 4.60 13.97
N LEU A 125 -3.07 4.87 13.17
CA LEU A 125 -3.18 5.00 11.72
C LEU A 125 -3.44 3.65 11.05
N VAL A 126 -2.78 2.60 11.54
CA VAL A 126 -2.99 1.22 11.07
C VAL A 126 -4.44 0.78 11.31
N LEU A 127 -4.95 1.01 12.52
CA LEU A 127 -6.34 0.71 12.88
C LEU A 127 -7.32 1.54 12.03
N TRP A 128 -7.04 2.82 11.83
CA TRP A 128 -7.92 3.71 11.05
C TRP A 128 -8.16 3.15 9.65
N ALA A 129 -7.10 2.76 8.93
CA ALA A 129 -7.25 2.27 7.56
C ALA A 129 -7.97 0.93 7.48
N ILE A 130 -7.63 -0.02 8.37
CA ILE A 130 -8.38 -1.29 8.47
C ILE A 130 -9.87 -0.98 8.73
N SER A 131 -10.16 -0.08 9.67
CA SER A 131 -11.53 0.26 10.05
C SER A 131 -12.30 0.97 8.94
N GLU A 132 -11.64 1.80 8.13
CA GLU A 132 -12.25 2.47 6.99
C GLU A 132 -12.74 1.47 5.94
N ASP A 133 -11.93 0.46 5.63
CA ASP A 133 -12.29 -0.58 4.68
C ASP A 133 -13.35 -1.54 5.23
N ILE A 134 -13.28 -1.90 6.51
CA ILE A 134 -14.34 -2.67 7.19
C ILE A 134 -15.67 -1.89 7.11
N ARG A 135 -15.65 -0.58 7.33
CA ARG A 135 -16.85 0.27 7.28
C ARG A 135 -17.41 0.37 5.87
N THR A 136 -16.56 0.59 4.87
CA THR A 136 -16.94 0.64 3.45
C THR A 136 -17.58 -0.67 3.02
N LEU A 137 -16.93 -1.80 3.33
CA LEU A 137 -17.44 -3.13 3.03
C LEU A 137 -18.77 -3.41 3.74
N GLY A 138 -18.92 -2.97 4.99
CA GLY A 138 -20.17 -3.09 5.75
C GLY A 138 -21.33 -2.36 5.09
N LYS A 139 -21.11 -1.13 4.61
CA LYS A 139 -22.13 -0.36 3.89
C LYS A 139 -22.49 -0.99 2.54
N VAL A 140 -21.50 -1.48 1.79
CA VAL A 140 -21.73 -2.19 0.52
C VAL A 140 -22.57 -3.46 0.75
N LEU A 141 -22.18 -4.30 1.72
CA LEU A 141 -22.92 -5.53 2.04
C LEU A 141 -24.33 -5.24 2.57
N GLN A 142 -24.51 -4.18 3.36
CA GLN A 142 -25.83 -3.76 3.82
C GLN A 142 -26.73 -3.30 2.67
N ALA A 143 -26.19 -2.58 1.69
CA ALA A 143 -26.92 -2.18 0.50
C ALA A 143 -27.33 -3.40 -0.34
N MET A 144 -26.43 -4.38 -0.50
CA MET A 144 -26.74 -5.63 -1.20
C MET A 144 -27.85 -6.43 -0.52
N GLN A 145 -27.89 -6.46 0.82
CA GLN A 145 -28.99 -7.08 1.57
C GLN A 145 -30.35 -6.41 1.31
N ARG A 146 -30.34 -5.13 0.92
CA ARG A 146 -31.54 -4.36 0.54
C ARG A 146 -31.90 -4.50 -0.95
N GLY A 147 -31.21 -5.37 -1.69
CA GLY A 147 -31.46 -5.62 -3.11
C GLY A 147 -30.73 -4.67 -4.06
N VAL A 148 -29.80 -3.84 -3.57
CA VAL A 148 -28.97 -2.98 -4.44
C VAL A 148 -27.88 -3.82 -5.09
N ASP A 149 -27.71 -3.69 -6.41
CA ASP A 149 -26.61 -4.32 -7.13
C ASP A 149 -25.23 -3.87 -6.61
N LEU A 150 -24.24 -4.78 -6.61
CA LEU A 150 -22.90 -4.53 -6.08
C LEU A 150 -22.21 -3.32 -6.74
N GLY A 151 -22.35 -3.16 -8.05
CA GLY A 151 -21.77 -2.02 -8.77
C GLY A 151 -22.38 -0.69 -8.34
N ASN A 152 -23.69 -0.66 -8.11
CA ASN A 152 -24.39 0.52 -7.59
C ASN A 152 -24.00 0.83 -6.14
N ALA A 153 -23.95 -0.20 -5.29
CA ALA A 153 -23.54 -0.06 -3.90
C ALA A 153 -22.11 0.51 -3.78
N MET A 154 -21.17 0.05 -4.61
CA MET A 154 -19.80 0.60 -4.65
C MET A 154 -19.76 2.05 -5.15
N ARG A 155 -20.59 2.41 -6.14
CA ARG A 155 -20.70 3.79 -6.65
C ARG A 155 -21.26 4.74 -5.60
N ASP A 156 -22.32 4.34 -4.90
CA ASP A 156 -22.93 5.14 -3.84
C ASP A 156 -21.95 5.40 -2.70
N MET A 157 -21.12 4.40 -2.37
CA MET A 157 -20.05 4.52 -1.38
C MET A 157 -18.79 5.21 -1.89
N ARG A 158 -18.79 5.67 -3.15
CA ARG A 158 -17.66 6.36 -3.81
C ARG A 158 -16.35 5.56 -3.73
N VAL A 159 -16.43 4.23 -3.85
CA VAL A 159 -15.25 3.37 -3.89
C VAL A 159 -14.40 3.75 -5.11
N ARG A 160 -13.15 4.13 -4.86
CA ARG A 160 -12.19 4.49 -5.91
C ARG A 160 -12.04 3.34 -6.91
N LYS A 161 -11.87 3.65 -8.20
CA LYS A 161 -11.86 2.66 -9.30
C LYS A 161 -10.81 1.57 -9.12
N ASP A 162 -9.62 1.96 -8.68
CA ASP A 162 -8.49 1.07 -8.37
C ASP A 162 -8.78 0.09 -7.22
N ARG A 163 -9.74 0.39 -6.36
CA ARG A 163 -10.14 -0.46 -5.23
C ARG A 163 -11.41 -1.27 -5.48
N GLN A 164 -12.15 -1.00 -6.56
CA GLN A 164 -13.44 -1.66 -6.83
C GLN A 164 -13.29 -3.18 -6.94
N GLY A 165 -12.27 -3.68 -7.65
CA GLY A 165 -12.03 -5.13 -7.76
C GLY A 165 -11.73 -5.79 -6.42
N LEU A 166 -11.00 -5.12 -5.52
CA LEU A 166 -10.69 -5.62 -4.18
C LEU A 166 -11.93 -5.67 -3.29
N VAL A 167 -12.73 -4.60 -3.30
CA VAL A 167 -13.99 -4.53 -2.54
C VAL A 167 -15.01 -5.53 -3.08
N GLU A 168 -15.11 -5.69 -4.39
CA GLU A 168 -15.97 -6.68 -5.02
C GLU A 168 -15.59 -8.10 -4.62
N ASN A 169 -14.31 -8.45 -4.71
CA ASN A 169 -13.82 -9.76 -4.28
C ASN A 169 -14.11 -10.01 -2.79
N ALA A 170 -13.87 -9.02 -1.93
CA ALA A 170 -14.18 -9.12 -0.51
C ALA A 170 -15.69 -9.26 -0.24
N ALA A 171 -16.53 -8.52 -0.94
CA ALA A 171 -18.00 -8.56 -0.79
C ALA A 171 -18.61 -9.89 -1.22
N ARG A 172 -17.97 -10.59 -2.18
CA ARG A 172 -18.38 -11.94 -2.59
C ARG A 172 -18.02 -13.00 -1.53
N ARG A 173 -16.85 -12.88 -0.88
CA ARG A 173 -16.36 -13.82 0.15
C ARG A 173 -17.00 -13.62 1.52
N LEU A 174 -17.29 -12.37 1.90
CA LEU A 174 -17.67 -12.00 3.26
C LEU A 174 -19.16 -11.67 3.36
N LYS A 175 -19.72 -11.82 4.57
CA LYS A 175 -21.15 -11.55 4.86
C LYS A 175 -21.28 -10.45 5.92
N PHE A 176 -22.40 -9.73 5.91
CA PHE A 176 -22.63 -8.61 6.83
C PHE A 176 -22.41 -8.96 8.32
N PRO A 177 -22.87 -10.11 8.86
CA PRO A 177 -22.62 -10.47 10.27
C PRO A 177 -21.14 -10.69 10.62
N PHE A 178 -20.29 -10.98 9.62
CA PHE A 178 -18.84 -11.03 9.82
C PHE A 178 -18.28 -9.62 9.97
N ILE A 179 -18.71 -8.67 9.13
CA ILE A 179 -18.25 -7.29 9.17
C ILE A 179 -18.68 -6.58 10.46
N GLU A 180 -19.90 -6.82 10.96
CA GLU A 180 -20.31 -6.28 12.26
C GLU A 180 -19.39 -6.75 13.39
N ARG A 181 -19.04 -8.03 13.42
CA ARG A 181 -18.09 -8.59 14.39
C ARG A 181 -16.67 -8.03 14.23
N ALA A 182 -16.24 -7.78 13.00
CA ALA A 182 -14.95 -7.15 12.73
C ALA A 182 -14.92 -5.69 13.21
N MET A 183 -16.01 -4.94 13.01
CA MET A 183 -16.16 -3.56 13.51
C MET A 183 -16.16 -3.49 15.03
N GLN A 184 -16.82 -4.44 15.71
CA GLN A 184 -16.76 -4.55 17.17
C GLN A 184 -15.34 -4.86 17.67
N GLN A 185 -14.60 -5.70 16.96
CA GLN A 185 -13.19 -5.98 17.29
C GLN A 185 -12.31 -4.74 17.08
N ALA A 186 -12.50 -4.01 15.97
CA ALA A 186 -11.81 -2.74 15.73
C ALA A 186 -12.08 -1.71 16.85
N ALA A 187 -13.32 -1.64 17.35
CA ALA A 187 -13.67 -0.78 18.49
C ALA A 187 -13.03 -1.22 19.82
N ARG A 188 -12.84 -2.54 20.04
CA ARG A 188 -12.09 -3.05 21.20
C ARG A 188 -10.61 -2.73 21.09
N LEU A 189 -10.05 -2.86 19.91
CA LEU A 189 -8.66 -2.54 19.61
C LEU A 189 -8.38 -1.04 19.77
N ASP A 190 -9.30 -0.15 19.38
CA ASP A 190 -9.20 1.29 19.67
C ASP A 190 -9.08 1.57 21.18
N LYS A 191 -9.84 0.85 22.01
CA LYS A 191 -9.71 0.93 23.47
C LYS A 191 -8.36 0.44 23.96
N THR A 192 -7.83 -0.66 23.40
CA THR A 192 -6.49 -1.16 23.72
C THR A 192 -5.41 -0.12 23.38
N ILE A 193 -5.48 0.48 22.19
CA ILE A 193 -4.55 1.54 21.74
C ILE A 193 -4.60 2.76 22.65
N LYS A 194 -5.78 3.14 23.13
CA LYS A 194 -5.98 4.26 24.07
C LYS A 194 -5.66 3.92 25.52
N GLY A 195 -5.20 2.71 25.82
CA GLY A 195 -4.89 2.26 27.19
C GLY A 195 -6.13 2.02 28.05
N LEU A 196 -7.33 1.99 27.47
CA LEU A 196 -8.60 1.72 28.16
C LEU A 196 -8.86 0.21 28.36
N ARG A 197 -8.02 -0.63 27.75
CA ARG A 197 -8.07 -2.09 27.85
C ARG A 197 -6.65 -2.65 27.75
N GLN A 198 -6.36 -3.74 28.47
CA GLN A 198 -5.11 -4.47 28.33
C GLN A 198 -5.12 -5.38 27.09
N GLY A 199 -3.97 -5.48 26.41
CA GLY A 199 -3.77 -6.34 25.24
C GLY A 199 -2.53 -5.90 24.45
N ASP A 200 -1.98 -6.81 23.64
CA ASP A 200 -0.96 -6.46 22.66
C ASP A 200 -1.64 -5.91 21.38
N VAL A 201 -1.36 -4.65 21.06
CA VAL A 201 -1.99 -3.95 19.95
C VAL A 201 -1.64 -4.56 18.60
N TRP A 202 -0.39 -5.00 18.42
CA TRP A 202 0.08 -5.54 17.15
C TRP A 202 -0.49 -6.93 16.90
N ASP A 203 -0.56 -7.77 17.93
CA ASP A 203 -1.19 -9.08 17.84
C ASP A 203 -2.70 -8.95 17.56
N GLU A 204 -3.38 -7.99 18.19
CA GLU A 204 -4.80 -7.75 17.92
C GLU A 204 -5.06 -7.19 16.50
N LEU A 205 -4.17 -6.33 15.98
CA LEU A 205 -4.19 -5.89 14.58
C LEU A 205 -4.02 -7.07 13.63
N LEU A 206 -3.06 -7.95 13.91
CA LEU A 206 -2.79 -9.16 13.14
C LEU A 206 -4.03 -10.06 13.12
N GLN A 207 -4.58 -10.37 14.30
CA GLN A 207 -5.77 -11.19 14.43
C GLN A 207 -6.97 -10.60 13.68
N LEU A 208 -7.18 -9.28 13.76
CA LEU A 208 -8.28 -8.62 13.04
C LEU A 208 -8.12 -8.81 11.52
N GLY A 209 -6.94 -8.58 10.97
CA GLY A 209 -6.70 -8.71 9.54
C GLY A 209 -6.75 -10.15 9.04
N LEU A 210 -6.18 -11.11 9.77
CA LEU A 210 -6.19 -12.53 9.39
C LEU A 210 -7.61 -13.10 9.27
N ARG A 211 -8.59 -12.55 9.98
CA ARG A 211 -10.00 -12.96 9.84
C ARG A 211 -10.57 -12.71 8.43
N PHE A 212 -9.96 -11.83 7.64
CA PHE A 212 -10.37 -11.50 6.26
C PHE A 212 -9.78 -12.45 5.22
N ALA A 213 -8.85 -13.34 5.59
CA ALA A 213 -8.16 -14.27 4.68
C ALA A 213 -8.96 -15.55 4.32
N LYS A 214 -10.30 -15.50 4.40
CA LYS A 214 -11.19 -16.65 4.16
C LYS A 214 -11.38 -17.03 2.70
#